data_AF-A0A348Z2N6-F1
#
_entry.id   AF-A0A348Z2N6-F1
#
_cell.length_a   1.000
_cell.length_b   1.000
_cell.length_c   1.000
_cell.angle_alpha   90.00
_cell.angle_beta   90.00
_cell.angle_gamma   90.00
#
_symmetry.space_group_name_H-M   'P 1'
#
loop_
_entity.id
_entity.type
_entity.pdbx_description
1 polymer ?
#
loop_
_entity_poly.entity_id
_entity_poly.type
_entity_poly.pdbx_seq_one_letter_code
_entity_poly.pdbx_strand_id
1 'polypeptide(L)'
;MEAFKVLEIKQSVFDNNDRQAELLREELKKDGVFLLNLMSSPGSGKTTTVLRTIEALQNEMNIGILEADIDSDVDAHKVSQTGVKVIQLHTGGMCHLDADMTRQGLKGLGTDNIDFAILENVGNLVCPAEFDTGASKNAMILSIPEGDDKPLKYPLMFS
;
A
#
# COMPACT_ATOMS: atom_id res chain seq x y z
N MET A 1 -2.49 5.34 -45.29
CA MET A 1 -1.33 4.63 -44.73
C MET A 1 -0.91 5.43 -43.50
N GLU A 2 -1.09 4.90 -42.29
CA GLU A 2 -0.65 5.62 -41.09
C GLU A 2 0.88 5.67 -41.05
N ALA A 3 1.43 6.87 -40.87
CA ALA A 3 2.84 7.20 -41.06
C ALA A 3 3.72 7.00 -39.81
N PHE A 4 3.18 6.40 -38.76
CA PHE A 4 3.89 6.14 -37.52
C PHE A 4 3.29 4.92 -36.80
N LYS A 5 4.12 4.29 -35.97
CA LYS A 5 3.73 3.17 -35.13
C LYS A 5 3.41 3.74 -33.75
N VAL A 6 2.14 3.68 -33.33
CA VAL A 6 1.77 3.98 -31.94
C VAL A 6 2.19 2.78 -31.10
N LEU A 7 3.16 3.00 -30.21
CA LEU A 7 3.60 1.99 -29.24
C LEU A 7 2.94 2.36 -27.91
N GLU A 8 2.02 1.53 -27.42
CA GLU A 8 1.47 1.68 -26.07
C GLU A 8 2.51 1.18 -25.05
N ILE A 9 3.44 2.05 -24.69
CA ILE A 9 4.52 1.76 -23.72
C ILE A 9 3.94 1.32 -22.36
N LYS A 10 2.75 1.84 -22.01
CA LYS A 10 2.08 1.60 -20.73
C LYS A 10 1.88 0.12 -20.41
N GLN A 11 1.41 -0.69 -21.37
CA GLN A 11 0.99 -2.07 -21.10
C GLN A 11 2.14 -2.95 -20.58
N SER A 12 3.34 -2.81 -21.17
CA SER A 12 4.50 -3.62 -20.77
C SER A 12 5.00 -3.37 -19.33
N VAL A 13 4.81 -2.16 -18.82
CA VAL A 13 5.21 -1.79 -17.45
C VAL A 13 4.22 -2.38 -16.45
N PHE A 14 2.92 -2.28 -16.73
CA PHE A 14 1.87 -2.89 -15.91
C PHE A 14 1.96 -4.42 -15.91
N ASP A 15 2.14 -5.05 -17.07
CA ASP A 15 2.28 -6.52 -17.16
C ASP A 15 3.47 -7.05 -16.36
N ASN A 16 4.58 -6.29 -16.32
CA ASN A 16 5.72 -6.66 -15.50
C ASN A 16 5.41 -6.49 -14.01
N ASN A 17 4.78 -5.38 -13.61
CA ASN A 17 4.36 -5.15 -12.23
C ASN A 17 3.43 -6.25 -11.72
N ASP A 18 2.39 -6.60 -12.48
CA ASP A 18 1.40 -7.60 -12.09
C ASP A 18 2.03 -8.98 -11.88
N ARG A 19 3.01 -9.33 -12.72
CA ARG A 19 3.80 -10.55 -12.53
C ARG A 19 4.64 -10.49 -11.24
N GLN A 20 5.25 -9.36 -10.92
CA GLN A 20 6.00 -9.20 -9.67
C GLN A 20 5.06 -9.26 -8.45
N ALA A 21 3.87 -8.68 -8.57
CA ALA A 21 2.86 -8.65 -7.52
C ALA A 21 2.37 -10.06 -7.20
N GLU A 22 2.07 -10.88 -8.21
CA GLU A 22 1.65 -12.27 -8.00
C GLU A 22 2.75 -13.07 -7.31
N LEU A 23 4.00 -12.97 -7.77
CA LEU A 23 5.14 -13.64 -7.15
C LEU A 23 5.31 -13.22 -5.68
N LEU A 24 5.20 -11.93 -5.39
CA LEU A 24 5.29 -11.41 -4.01
C LEU A 24 4.16 -11.97 -3.14
N ARG A 25 2.93 -11.98 -3.65
CA ARG A 25 1.77 -12.52 -2.93
C ARG A 25 1.94 -14.01 -2.64
N GLU A 26 2.45 -14.79 -3.59
CA GLU A 26 2.74 -16.21 -3.40
C GLU A 26 3.83 -16.47 -2.37
N GLU A 27 4.89 -15.65 -2.34
CA GLU A 27 5.94 -15.70 -1.33
C GLU A 27 5.38 -15.40 0.07
N LEU A 28 4.67 -14.29 0.23
CA LEU A 28 4.05 -13.90 1.50
C LEU A 28 3.10 -14.98 2.03
N LYS A 29 2.33 -15.60 1.13
CA LYS A 29 1.44 -16.72 1.49
C LYS A 29 2.20 -17.94 1.99
N LYS A 30 3.37 -18.26 1.40
CA LYS A 30 4.23 -19.37 1.87
C LYS A 30 4.84 -19.05 3.23
N ASP A 31 5.18 -17.79 3.45
CA ASP A 31 5.79 -17.31 4.71
C ASP A 31 4.76 -17.06 5.81
N GLY A 32 3.46 -17.21 5.52
CA GLY A 32 2.37 -17.01 6.48
C GLY A 32 2.07 -15.54 6.80
N VAL A 33 2.55 -14.61 5.98
CA VAL A 33 2.39 -13.17 6.16
C VAL A 33 1.16 -12.68 5.40
N PHE A 34 0.19 -12.11 6.11
CA PHE A 34 -0.92 -11.41 5.47
C PHE A 34 -0.56 -9.94 5.23
N LEU A 35 -0.49 -9.51 3.98
CA LEU A 35 -0.24 -8.11 3.62
C LEU A 35 -1.54 -7.40 3.22
N LEU A 36 -1.89 -6.34 3.95
CA LEU A 36 -2.98 -5.43 3.62
C LEU A 36 -2.43 -4.13 3.02
N ASN A 37 -2.87 -3.78 1.81
CA ASN A 37 -2.64 -2.46 1.24
C ASN A 37 -3.80 -1.53 1.63
N LEU A 38 -3.50 -0.54 2.48
CA LEU A 38 -4.46 0.44 2.98
C LEU A 38 -4.34 1.74 2.20
N MET A 39 -5.39 2.08 1.46
CA MET A 39 -5.46 3.24 0.58
C MET A 39 -6.48 4.26 1.10
N SER A 40 -6.28 5.54 0.76
CA SER A 40 -7.22 6.62 1.05
C SER A 40 -6.83 7.92 0.31
N SER A 41 -7.65 8.96 0.43
CA SER A 41 -7.19 10.34 0.19
C SER A 41 -6.25 10.83 1.32
N PRO A 42 -5.47 11.91 1.12
CA PRO A 42 -4.79 12.59 2.23
C PRO A 42 -5.80 13.03 3.29
N GLY A 43 -5.49 12.79 4.57
CA GLY A 43 -6.33 13.22 5.69
C GLY A 43 -7.57 12.37 5.99
N SER A 44 -7.82 11.27 5.26
CA SER A 44 -8.99 10.39 5.49
C SER A 44 -8.91 9.55 6.77
N GLY A 45 -7.76 9.56 7.47
CA GLY A 45 -7.59 8.90 8.76
C GLY A 45 -6.85 7.54 8.75
N LYS A 46 -6.09 7.21 7.70
CA LYS A 46 -5.31 5.95 7.63
C LYS A 46 -4.46 5.69 8.86
N THR A 47 -3.58 6.61 9.23
CA THR A 47 -2.68 6.45 10.37
C THR A 47 -3.47 6.26 11.67
N THR A 48 -4.61 6.94 11.83
CA THR A 48 -5.48 6.74 13.00
C THR A 48 -6.07 5.33 13.01
N THR A 49 -6.53 4.83 11.86
CA THR A 49 -7.02 3.45 11.72
C THR A 49 -5.90 2.44 11.99
N VAL A 50 -4.68 2.67 11.50
CA VAL A 50 -3.51 1.82 11.76
C VAL A 50 -3.21 1.76 13.26
N LEU A 51 -3.11 2.90 13.93
CA LEU A 51 -2.86 2.96 15.38
C LEU A 51 -3.91 2.20 16.20
N ARG A 52 -5.20 2.36 15.85
CA ARG A 52 -6.29 1.63 16.53
C ARG A 52 -6.31 0.14 16.20
N THR A 53 -5.88 -0.24 15.00
CA THR A 53 -5.74 -1.65 14.60
C THR A 53 -4.62 -2.31 15.40
N ILE A 54 -3.47 -1.64 15.54
CA ILE A 54 -2.36 -2.09 16.37
C ILE A 54 -2.81 -2.26 17.83
N GLU A 55 -3.44 -1.23 18.40
CA GLU A 55 -3.94 -1.25 19.78
C GLU A 55 -4.86 -2.47 20.03
N ALA A 56 -5.74 -2.77 19.08
CA ALA A 56 -6.69 -3.86 19.20
C ALA A 56 -6.08 -5.26 19.01
N LEU A 57 -5.07 -5.42 18.13
CA LEU A 57 -4.65 -6.74 17.64
C LEU A 57 -3.21 -7.14 18.00
N GLN A 58 -2.36 -6.23 18.47
CA GLN A 58 -0.94 -6.51 18.73
C GLN A 58 -0.68 -7.60 19.79
N ASN A 59 -1.67 -7.91 20.64
CA ASN A 59 -1.56 -8.99 21.64
C ASN A 59 -1.97 -10.36 21.08
N GLU A 60 -2.53 -10.41 19.87
CA GLU A 60 -3.02 -11.63 19.22
C GLU A 60 -2.15 -12.04 18.02
N MET A 61 -1.43 -11.09 17.43
CA MET A 61 -0.58 -11.30 16.26
C MET A 61 0.57 -10.30 16.18
N ASN A 62 1.64 -10.70 15.51
CA ASN A 62 2.79 -9.84 15.28
C ASN A 62 2.53 -8.92 14.08
N ILE A 63 2.48 -7.61 14.34
CA ILE A 63 2.14 -6.61 13.35
C ILE A 63 3.39 -5.87 12.87
N GLY A 64 3.47 -5.62 11.57
CA GLY A 64 4.48 -4.77 10.95
C GLY A 64 3.85 -3.73 10.02
N ILE A 65 4.42 -2.53 9.99
CA ILE A 65 3.89 -1.41 9.22
C ILE A 65 4.90 -0.95 8.18
N LEU A 66 4.47 -0.84 6.93
CA LEU A 66 5.17 -0.15 5.86
C LEU A 66 4.44 1.19 5.67
N GLU A 67 5.09 2.27 6.07
CA GLU A 67 4.57 3.62 5.88
C GLU A 67 5.12 4.16 4.56
N ALA A 68 4.22 4.57 3.66
CA ALA A 68 4.60 5.15 2.38
C ALA A 68 4.12 6.59 2.25
N ASP A 69 5.08 7.50 2.21
CA ASP A 69 4.85 8.93 1.98
C ASP A 69 5.87 9.49 0.97
N ILE A 70 5.54 10.65 0.42
CA ILE A 70 6.37 11.32 -0.58
C ILE A 70 7.69 11.77 0.04
N ASP A 71 7.64 12.38 1.23
CA ASP A 71 8.83 13.03 1.84
C ASP A 71 8.75 13.16 3.37
N SER A 72 7.58 12.95 3.99
CA SER A 72 7.44 13.07 5.44
C SER A 72 7.68 11.75 6.16
N ASP A 73 8.14 11.80 7.42
CA ASP A 73 8.30 10.67 8.34
C ASP A 73 7.35 10.77 9.55
N VAL A 74 6.40 11.70 9.51
CA VAL A 74 5.51 12.05 10.63
C VAL A 74 4.67 10.85 11.07
N ASP A 75 4.16 10.06 10.13
CA ASP A 75 3.27 8.95 10.43
C ASP A 75 4.06 7.71 10.89
N ALA A 76 5.24 7.44 10.33
CA ALA A 76 6.15 6.41 10.85
C ALA A 76 6.59 6.72 12.29
N HIS A 77 6.86 7.99 12.61
CA HIS A 77 7.17 8.40 13.98
C HIS A 77 6.02 8.10 14.94
N LYS A 78 4.77 8.42 14.59
CA LYS A 78 3.60 8.09 15.43
C LYS A 78 3.44 6.59 15.62
N VAL A 79 3.55 5.81 14.55
CA VAL A 79 3.39 4.35 14.59
C VAL A 79 4.49 3.70 15.43
N SER A 80 5.74 4.18 15.34
CA SER A 80 6.86 3.66 16.12
C SER A 80 6.63 3.71 17.64
N GLN A 81 5.82 4.67 18.13
CA GLN A 81 5.50 4.80 19.56
C GLN A 81 4.64 3.64 20.09
N THR A 82 4.03 2.85 19.20
CA THR A 82 3.27 1.65 19.59
C THR A 82 4.17 0.46 19.95
N GLY A 83 5.44 0.47 19.51
CA GLY A 83 6.39 -0.62 19.73
C GLY A 83 6.38 -1.71 18.65
N VAL A 84 5.50 -1.63 17.65
CA VAL A 84 5.54 -2.54 16.48
C VAL A 84 6.70 -2.20 15.53
N LYS A 85 7.09 -3.17 14.69
CA LYS A 85 8.05 -2.91 13.61
C LYS A 85 7.43 -1.94 12.60
N VAL A 86 8.15 -0.87 12.27
CA VAL A 86 7.74 0.09 11.24
C VAL A 86 8.92 0.43 10.34
N ILE A 87 8.66 0.57 9.04
CA ILE A 87 9.61 1.10 8.06
C ILE A 87 8.99 2.24 7.28
N GLN A 88 9.75 3.32 7.11
CA GLN A 88 9.41 4.44 6.24
C GLN A 88 9.87 4.15 4.81
N LEU A 89 8.99 4.36 3.84
CA LEU A 89 9.25 4.27 2.41
C LEU A 89 9.07 5.66 1.79
N HIS A 90 10.17 6.37 1.59
CA HIS A 90 10.14 7.60 0.81
C HIS A 90 10.00 7.26 -0.67
N THR A 91 8.89 7.67 -1.28
CA THR A 91 8.61 7.33 -2.68
C THR A 91 9.36 8.20 -3.68
N GLY A 92 10.10 9.22 -3.21
CA GLY A 92 10.94 10.07 -4.06
C GLY A 92 10.13 10.90 -5.07
N GLY A 93 8.89 11.26 -4.72
CA GLY A 93 7.97 12.01 -5.59
C GLY A 93 6.92 11.15 -6.28
N MET A 94 6.98 9.82 -6.17
CA MET A 94 5.97 8.93 -6.75
C MET A 94 4.67 8.96 -5.93
N CYS A 95 3.53 9.00 -6.63
CA CYS A 95 2.20 9.09 -6.03
C CYS A 95 1.59 7.74 -5.59
N HIS A 96 2.32 6.63 -5.73
CA HIS A 96 1.88 5.27 -5.44
C HIS A 96 3.08 4.37 -5.13
N LEU A 97 2.77 3.17 -4.65
CA LEU A 97 3.68 2.04 -4.48
C LEU A 97 3.36 0.97 -5.52
N ASP A 98 4.40 0.36 -6.07
CA ASP A 98 4.30 -0.81 -6.94
C ASP A 98 4.77 -2.08 -6.19
N ALA A 99 4.76 -3.23 -6.87
CA ALA A 99 5.14 -4.51 -6.27
C ALA A 99 6.62 -4.58 -5.86
N ASP A 100 7.53 -3.94 -6.61
CA ASP A 100 8.96 -3.98 -6.29
C ASP A 100 9.29 -3.07 -5.11
N MET A 101 8.72 -1.86 -5.07
CA MET A 101 8.83 -0.96 -3.93
C MET A 101 8.27 -1.63 -2.65
N THR A 102 7.13 -2.31 -2.76
CA THR A 102 6.53 -3.06 -1.65
C THR A 102 7.46 -4.18 -1.18
N ARG A 103 8.05 -4.95 -2.11
CA ARG A 103 9.04 -5.99 -1.81
C ARG A 103 10.28 -5.43 -1.11
N GLN A 104 10.79 -4.29 -1.56
CA GLN A 104 11.93 -3.62 -0.91
C GLN A 104 11.58 -3.20 0.53
N GLY A 105 10.39 -2.64 0.73
CA GLY A 105 9.90 -2.29 2.06
C GLY A 105 9.75 -3.49 2.98
N LEU A 106 9.20 -4.60 2.50
CA LEU A 106 9.08 -5.85 3.28
C LEU A 106 10.46 -6.40 3.68
N LYS A 107 11.44 -6.37 2.77
CA LYS A 107 12.82 -6.77 3.07
C LYS A 107 13.45 -5.88 4.14
N GLY A 108 13.24 -4.57 4.06
CA GLY A 108 13.76 -3.62 5.05
C GLY A 108 13.07 -3.75 6.42
N LEU A 109 11.76 -4.04 6.43
CA LEU A 109 10.99 -4.28 7.65
C LEU A 109 11.45 -5.56 8.37
N GLY A 110 11.83 -6.58 7.60
CA GLY A 110 12.18 -7.91 8.09
C GLY A 110 10.94 -8.66 8.56
N THR A 111 10.42 -9.52 7.69
CA THR A 111 9.15 -10.27 7.88
C THR A 111 9.26 -11.50 8.78
N ASP A 112 10.44 -11.80 9.31
CA ASP A 112 10.60 -12.84 10.32
C ASP A 112 9.72 -12.53 11.53
N ASN A 113 8.83 -13.47 11.87
CA ASN A 113 7.82 -13.36 12.92
C ASN A 113 6.83 -12.19 12.72
N ILE A 114 6.45 -11.87 11.48
CA ILE A 114 5.32 -10.98 11.21
C ILE A 114 4.16 -11.82 10.68
N ASP A 115 3.01 -11.76 11.32
CA ASP A 115 1.80 -12.44 10.85
C ASP A 115 0.96 -11.50 9.98
N PHE A 116 0.95 -10.20 10.33
CA PHE A 116 0.12 -9.19 9.70
C PHE A 116 0.94 -7.94 9.35
N ALA A 117 1.12 -7.69 8.06
CA ALA A 117 1.74 -6.47 7.55
C ALA A 117 0.67 -5.52 7.00
N ILE A 118 0.78 -4.23 7.32
CA ILE A 118 -0.05 -3.17 6.72
C ILE A 118 0.87 -2.23 5.94
N LEU A 119 0.63 -2.14 4.64
CA LEU A 119 1.14 -1.07 3.79
C LEU A 119 0.17 0.11 3.87
N GLU A 120 0.52 1.13 4.65
CA GLU A 120 -0.15 2.43 4.63
C GLU A 120 0.32 3.18 3.38
N ASN A 121 -0.44 3.08 2.28
CA ASN A 121 -0.04 3.60 0.98
C ASN A 121 -0.17 5.13 0.91
N VAL A 122 0.43 5.75 -0.10
CA VAL A 122 0.37 7.20 -0.30
C VAL A 122 -1.10 7.65 -0.41
N GLY A 123 -1.44 8.77 0.24
CA GLY A 123 -2.77 9.37 0.15
C GLY A 123 -3.09 9.84 -1.27
N ASN A 124 -3.76 9.01 -2.07
CA ASN A 124 -4.15 9.31 -3.44
C ASN A 124 -5.28 8.37 -3.91
N LEU A 125 -6.30 8.92 -4.59
CA LEU A 125 -7.46 8.16 -5.08
C LEU A 125 -7.32 7.61 -6.52
N VAL A 126 -6.22 7.93 -7.19
CA VAL A 126 -6.02 7.62 -8.61
C VAL A 126 -4.85 6.66 -8.78
N CYS A 127 -3.62 7.10 -8.48
CA CYS A 127 -2.43 6.31 -8.78
C CYS A 127 -2.42 4.93 -8.10
N PRO A 128 -2.71 4.79 -6.79
CA PRO A 128 -2.60 3.50 -6.10
C PRO A 128 -3.59 2.44 -6.62
N ALA A 129 -4.67 2.85 -7.29
CA ALA A 129 -5.65 1.92 -7.85
C ALA A 129 -5.16 1.24 -9.15
N GLU A 130 -4.12 1.79 -9.81
CA GLU A 130 -3.59 1.28 -11.07
C GLU A 130 -2.45 0.26 -10.89
N PHE A 131 -1.89 0.13 -9.68
CA PHE A 131 -0.69 -0.67 -9.43
C PHE A 131 -0.94 -1.74 -8.36
N ASP A 132 -0.84 -3.01 -8.76
CA ASP A 132 -0.86 -4.11 -7.81
C ASP A 132 0.43 -4.10 -6.98
N THR A 133 0.29 -4.06 -5.66
CA THR A 133 1.39 -4.04 -4.68
C THR A 133 1.83 -5.45 -4.27
N GLY A 134 1.15 -6.50 -4.74
CA GLY A 134 1.32 -7.87 -4.25
C GLY A 134 0.65 -8.12 -2.90
N ALA A 135 -0.17 -7.18 -2.42
CA ALA A 135 -0.96 -7.35 -1.21
C ALA A 135 -1.94 -8.52 -1.34
N SER A 136 -2.23 -9.14 -0.19
CA SER A 136 -3.26 -10.19 -0.09
C SER A 136 -4.65 -9.60 -0.23
N LYS A 137 -4.85 -8.38 0.30
CA LYS A 137 -6.07 -7.59 0.16
C LYS A 137 -5.76 -6.11 0.08
N ASN A 138 -6.67 -5.41 -0.57
CA ASN A 138 -6.75 -3.96 -0.58
C ASN A 138 -7.91 -3.52 0.33
N ALA A 139 -7.69 -2.49 1.12
CA ALA A 139 -8.75 -1.80 1.87
C ALA A 139 -8.70 -0.30 1.56
N MET A 140 -9.86 0.31 1.39
CA MET A 140 -10.01 1.71 1.03
C MET A 140 -10.78 2.46 2.10
N ILE A 141 -10.23 3.57 2.61
CA ILE A 141 -10.92 4.48 3.54
C ILE A 141 -11.43 5.69 2.78
N LEU A 142 -12.75 5.88 2.83
CA LEU A 142 -13.44 7.10 2.40
C LEU A 142 -13.99 7.82 3.62
N SER A 143 -13.56 9.07 3.86
CA SER A 143 -14.07 9.87 4.97
C SER A 143 -15.32 10.68 4.58
N ILE A 144 -16.19 10.96 5.56
CA ILE A 144 -17.42 11.74 5.34
C ILE A 144 -17.15 13.13 4.72
N PRO A 145 -16.14 13.90 5.17
CA PRO A 145 -15.87 15.23 4.60
C PRO A 145 -15.45 15.22 3.13
N GLU A 146 -15.00 14.08 2.58
CA GLU A 146 -14.65 13.97 1.17
C GLU A 146 -15.89 14.02 0.27
N GLY A 147 -17.04 13.56 0.75
CA GLY A 147 -18.30 13.46 0.00
C GLY A 147 -18.62 12.04 -0.46
N ASP A 148 -19.92 11.72 -0.50
CA ASP A 148 -20.48 10.41 -0.87
C ASP A 148 -20.37 10.08 -2.36
N ASP A 149 -20.03 11.07 -3.19
CA ASP A 149 -19.88 10.95 -4.64
C ASP A 149 -18.55 10.31 -5.08
N LYS A 150 -17.60 10.08 -4.16
CA LYS A 150 -16.26 9.59 -4.51
C LYS A 150 -16.23 8.22 -5.18
N PRO A 151 -17.02 7.22 -4.76
CA PRO A 151 -17.03 5.93 -5.47
C PRO A 151 -17.45 6.05 -6.93
N LEU A 152 -18.34 6.99 -7.27
CA LEU A 152 -18.74 7.25 -8.66
C LEU A 152 -17.64 7.97 -9.45
N LYS A 153 -16.86 8.84 -8.80
CA LYS A 153 -15.77 9.61 -9.42
C LYS A 153 -14.48 8.82 -9.60
N TYR A 154 -14.21 7.85 -8.73
CA TYR A 154 -12.97 7.07 -8.70
C TYR A 154 -13.25 5.57 -8.75
N PRO A 155 -13.97 5.06 -9.77
CA PRO A 155 -14.50 3.70 -9.78
C PRO A 155 -13.42 2.64 -9.59
N LEU A 156 -12.24 2.81 -10.19
CA LEU A 156 -11.13 1.86 -10.07
C LEU A 156 -10.65 1.63 -8.62
N MET A 157 -10.76 2.64 -7.76
CA MET A 157 -10.38 2.53 -6.34
C MET A 157 -11.39 1.72 -5.51
N PHE A 158 -12.64 1.62 -5.99
CA PHE A 158 -13.76 1.02 -5.26
C PHE A 158 -14.35 -0.23 -5.95
N SER A 159 -13.76 -0.70 -7.04
CA SER A 159 -14.21 -1.84 -7.85
C SER A 159 -13.36 -3.09 -7.63
#